data_AF-A0A1V6BS08-F1
#
_entry.id   AF-A0A1V6BS08-F1
#
_cell.length_a   1.000
_cell.length_b   1.000
_cell.length_c   1.000
_cell.angle_alpha   90.00
_cell.angle_beta   90.00
_cell.angle_gamma   90.00
#
_symmetry.space_group_name_H-M   'P 1'
#
loop_
_entity.id
_entity.type
_entity.pdbx_description
1 polymer ?
#
loop_
_entity_poly.entity_id
_entity_poly.type
_entity_poly.pdbx_seq_one_letter_code
_entity_poly.pdbx_strand_id
1 'polypeptide(L)'
;MNILSVDKISGDVVNLKVTNQRHISGSQKEAGGGVSGSSFGDLLKSFVEKTNDLELKSTELSNMLAVDPDSVDIHDVQIAAEEAEMAVLFTKGVVDRAIRAYKEIVNLR
;
A
#
# COMPACT_ATOMS: atom_id res chain seq x y z
N MET A 1 19.12 12.11 63.46
CA MET A 1 18.95 10.86 62.69
C MET A 1 18.19 11.18 61.41
N ASN A 2 18.87 11.26 60.27
CA ASN A 2 18.23 11.41 58.96
C ASN A 2 18.41 10.07 58.23
N ILE A 3 17.38 9.23 58.23
CA ILE A 3 17.52 7.80 57.89
C ILE A 3 17.13 7.45 56.45
N LEU A 4 16.78 8.39 55.59
CA LEU A 4 16.41 8.07 54.20
C LEU A 4 16.92 9.15 53.22
N SER A 5 18.18 9.04 52.81
CA SER A 5 18.69 9.77 51.65
C SER A 5 18.05 9.18 50.38
N VAL A 6 17.24 9.98 49.68
CA VAL A 6 16.50 9.60 48.46
C VAL A 6 17.42 9.06 47.35
N ASP A 7 18.70 9.45 47.35
CA ASP A 7 19.74 8.95 46.45
C ASP A 7 20.04 7.44 46.55
N LYS A 8 19.62 6.77 47.64
CA LYS A 8 19.89 5.34 47.85
C LYS A 8 18.75 4.41 47.44
N ILE A 9 17.67 4.94 46.87
CA ILE A 9 16.53 4.13 46.42
C ILE A 9 16.74 3.77 44.95
N SER A 10 17.50 2.70 44.72
CA SER A 10 17.53 2.04 43.40
C SER A 10 16.46 0.95 43.40
N GLY A 11 15.47 1.09 42.53
CA GLY A 11 14.51 0.02 42.27
C GLY A 11 15.19 -1.18 41.61
N ASP A 12 14.64 -2.38 41.82
CA ASP A 12 15.13 -3.59 41.18
C ASP A 12 14.72 -3.59 39.69
N VAL A 13 15.69 -3.63 38.79
CA VAL A 13 15.42 -3.59 37.34
C VAL A 13 15.12 -5.01 36.87
N VAL A 14 13.84 -5.37 36.87
CA VAL A 14 13.41 -6.69 36.39
C VAL A 14 13.41 -6.73 34.87
N ASN A 15 14.43 -7.38 34.29
CA ASN A 15 14.47 -7.65 32.86
C ASN A 15 13.53 -8.82 32.53
N LEU A 16 12.37 -8.52 31.95
CA LEU A 16 11.43 -9.54 31.49
C LEU A 16 11.99 -10.25 30.26
N LYS A 17 12.40 -11.51 30.41
CA LYS A 17 12.76 -12.36 29.28
C LYS A 17 11.49 -12.74 28.52
N VAL A 18 11.41 -12.34 27.26
CA VAL A 18 10.32 -12.74 26.37
C VAL A 18 10.47 -14.24 26.07
N THR A 19 9.54 -15.05 26.55
CA THR A 19 9.53 -16.51 26.35
C THR A 19 8.75 -16.95 25.11
N ASN A 20 7.98 -16.07 24.49
CA ASN A 20 7.13 -16.38 23.33
C ASN A 20 7.45 -15.48 22.12
N GLN A 21 7.71 -16.10 20.96
CA GLN A 21 8.08 -15.42 19.71
C GLN A 21 7.00 -14.47 19.16
N ARG A 22 5.74 -14.57 19.59
CA ARG A 22 4.66 -13.68 19.12
C ARG A 22 4.48 -12.42 19.98
N HIS A 23 5.32 -12.23 21.00
CA HIS A 23 5.26 -11.04 21.83
C HIS A 23 5.99 -9.88 21.14
N ILE A 24 5.31 -8.75 21.00
CA ILE A 24 5.88 -7.48 20.53
C ILE A 24 6.86 -6.96 21.57
N SER A 25 8.15 -7.24 21.37
CA SER A 25 9.22 -6.60 22.13
C SER A 25 9.30 -5.13 21.71
N GLY A 26 9.27 -4.20 22.68
CA GLY A 26 9.35 -2.75 22.44
C GLY A 26 10.67 -2.26 21.85
N SER A 27 11.55 -3.17 21.43
CA SER A 27 12.73 -2.87 20.62
C SER A 27 12.40 -3.14 19.16
N GLN A 28 11.64 -2.26 18.52
CA GLN A 28 11.73 -2.16 17.06
C GLN A 28 13.20 -1.85 16.75
N LYS A 29 13.91 -2.82 16.17
CA LYS A 29 15.10 -2.49 15.38
C LYS A 29 14.62 -1.48 14.36
N GLU A 30 15.04 -0.23 14.53
CA GLU A 30 15.12 0.75 13.45
C GLU A 30 15.69 -0.02 12.25
N ALA A 31 14.83 -0.33 11.29
CA ALA A 31 15.25 -0.95 10.05
C ALA A 31 16.08 0.12 9.34
N GLY A 32 17.38 0.14 9.60
CA GLY A 32 18.40 0.90 8.88
C GLY A 32 18.58 0.35 7.46
N GLY A 33 17.47 0.21 6.73
CA GLY A 33 17.45 0.03 5.30
C GLY A 33 17.08 1.37 4.70
N GLY A 34 18.07 2.07 4.13
CA GLY A 34 17.82 3.28 3.37
C GLY A 34 16.66 3.04 2.41
N VAL A 35 15.79 4.05 2.32
CA VAL A 35 14.60 4.07 1.44
C VAL A 35 15.04 3.81 0.00
N SER A 36 15.15 2.53 -0.36
CA SER A 36 15.16 2.01 -1.72
C SER A 36 13.80 1.39 -2.02
N GLY A 37 12.74 1.98 -1.45
CA GLY A 37 11.40 1.80 -1.96
C GLY A 37 11.33 2.45 -3.33
N SER A 38 10.81 1.74 -4.33
CA SER A 38 10.54 2.27 -5.67
C SER A 38 10.03 3.71 -5.59
N SER A 39 10.54 4.60 -6.44
CA SER A 39 10.11 5.99 -6.42
C SER A 39 8.59 6.06 -6.62
N PHE A 40 7.94 7.10 -6.09
CA PHE A 40 6.52 7.30 -6.36
C PHE A 40 6.20 7.29 -7.85
N GLY A 41 7.11 7.81 -8.69
CA GLY A 41 6.99 7.76 -10.14
C GLY A 41 7.01 6.34 -10.70
N ASP A 42 7.89 5.48 -10.20
CA ASP A 42 7.95 4.06 -10.61
C ASP A 42 6.69 3.30 -10.18
N LEU A 43 6.19 3.58 -8.97
CA LEU A 43 4.92 3.02 -8.50
C LEU A 43 3.77 3.50 -9.38
N LEU A 44 3.64 4.81 -9.62
CA LEU A 44 2.60 5.38 -10.47
C LEU A 44 2.64 4.79 -11.87
N LYS A 45 3.83 4.66 -12.47
CA LYS A 45 4.01 4.02 -13.77
C LYS A 45 3.50 2.58 -13.75
N SER A 46 3.86 1.81 -12.73
CA SER A 46 3.38 0.44 -12.57
C SER A 46 1.86 0.35 -12.42
N PHE A 47 1.22 1.34 -11.77
CA PHE A 47 -0.24 1.37 -11.65
C PHE A 47 -0.91 1.68 -12.99
N VAL A 48 -0.36 2.62 -13.77
CA VAL A 48 -0.88 2.93 -15.10
C VAL A 48 -0.75 1.73 -16.03
N GLU A 49 0.41 1.05 -16.02
CA GLU A 49 0.62 -0.19 -16.78
C GLU A 49 -0.41 -1.26 -16.38
N LYS A 50 -0.62 -1.48 -15.07
CA LYS A 50 -1.64 -2.42 -14.59
C LYS A 50 -3.07 -2.07 -14.99
N THR A 51 -3.44 -0.79 -14.99
CA THR A 51 -4.77 -0.37 -15.47
C THR A 51 -4.94 -0.70 -16.95
N ASN A 52 -3.91 -0.47 -17.77
CA ASN A 52 -3.92 -0.83 -19.17
C ASN A 52 -4.06 -2.35 -19.37
N ASP A 53 -3.35 -3.16 -18.59
CA ASP A 53 -3.45 -4.61 -18.67
C ASP A 53 -4.86 -5.12 -18.30
N LEU A 54 -5.51 -4.51 -17.30
CA LEU A 54 -6.88 -4.84 -16.92
C LEU A 54 -7.89 -4.47 -18.01
N GLU A 55 -7.71 -3.32 -18.66
CA GLU A 55 -8.58 -2.87 -19.76
C GLU A 55 -8.46 -3.77 -20.99
N LEU A 56 -7.23 -4.17 -21.34
CA LEU A 56 -6.98 -5.15 -22.40
C LEU A 56 -7.58 -6.51 -22.09
N LYS A 57 -7.43 -7.01 -20.86
CA LYS A 57 -8.00 -8.28 -20.42
C LYS A 57 -9.54 -8.27 -20.47
N SER A 58 -10.17 -7.18 -20.00
CA SER A 58 -11.62 -7.00 -20.10
C SER A 58 -12.10 -7.05 -21.55
N THR A 59 -11.38 -6.37 -22.44
CA THR A 59 -11.68 -6.34 -23.88
C THR A 59 -11.49 -7.71 -24.52
N GLU A 60 -10.43 -8.43 -24.18
CA GLU A 60 -10.17 -9.79 -24.67
C GLU A 60 -11.28 -10.75 -24.26
N LEU A 61 -11.65 -10.78 -22.98
CA LEU A 61 -12.72 -11.63 -22.46
C LEU A 61 -14.09 -11.28 -23.08
N SER A 62 -14.37 -9.99 -23.27
CA SER A 62 -15.58 -9.53 -23.95
C SER A 62 -15.62 -9.99 -25.42
N ASN A 63 -14.49 -9.94 -26.12
CA ASN A 63 -14.38 -10.43 -27.49
C ASN A 63 -14.53 -11.95 -27.58
N MET A 64 -13.91 -12.70 -26.65
CA MET A 64 -14.05 -14.16 -26.59
C MET A 64 -15.52 -14.56 -26.36
N LEU A 65 -16.23 -13.88 -25.47
CA LEU A 65 -17.67 -14.13 -25.24
C LEU A 65 -18.51 -13.85 -26.50
N ALA A 66 -18.16 -12.83 -27.27
CA ALA A 66 -18.86 -12.49 -28.50
C ALA A 66 -18.60 -13.48 -29.67
N VAL A 67 -17.39 -14.06 -29.72
CA VAL A 67 -16.97 -14.97 -30.80
C VAL A 67 -17.32 -16.43 -30.48
N ASP A 68 -17.08 -16.87 -29.25
CA ASP A 68 -17.30 -18.23 -28.77
C ASP A 68 -17.85 -18.21 -27.33
N PRO A 69 -19.17 -18.10 -27.15
CA PRO A 69 -19.79 -17.93 -25.85
C PRO A 69 -19.65 -19.15 -24.91
N ASP A 70 -19.33 -20.33 -25.44
CA ASP A 70 -19.11 -21.54 -24.63
C ASP A 70 -17.66 -21.63 -24.09
N SER A 71 -16.75 -20.77 -24.58
CA SER A 71 -15.33 -20.78 -24.21
C SER A 71 -15.01 -19.99 -22.93
N VAL A 72 -15.90 -19.09 -22.50
CA VAL A 72 -15.68 -18.17 -21.38
C VAL A 72 -16.94 -18.00 -20.52
N ASP A 73 -16.79 -17.90 -19.20
CA ASP A 73 -17.90 -17.63 -18.30
C ASP A 73 -18.25 -16.13 -18.32
N ILE A 74 -19.53 -15.81 -18.49
CA ILE A 74 -20.04 -14.45 -18.47
C ILE A 74 -19.74 -13.71 -17.15
N HIS A 75 -19.66 -14.42 -16.02
CA HIS A 75 -19.30 -13.83 -14.74
C HIS A 75 -17.85 -13.34 -14.75
N ASP A 76 -16.93 -14.07 -15.37
CA ASP A 76 -15.52 -13.68 -15.46
C ASP A 76 -15.35 -12.45 -16.35
N VAL A 77 -16.13 -12.35 -17.44
CA VAL A 77 -16.16 -11.15 -18.29
C VAL A 77 -16.65 -9.94 -17.50
N GLN A 78 -17.73 -10.10 -16.74
CA GLN A 78 -18.30 -9.02 -15.94
C GLN A 78 -17.36 -8.59 -14.81
N ILE A 79 -16.72 -9.54 -14.13
CA ILE A 79 -15.72 -9.25 -13.10
C ILE A 79 -14.54 -8.49 -13.71
N ALA A 80 -14.03 -8.94 -14.86
CA ALA A 80 -12.93 -8.25 -15.53
C ALA A 80 -13.33 -6.83 -15.99
N ALA A 81 -14.56 -6.64 -16.44
CA ALA A 81 -15.08 -5.33 -16.80
C ALA A 81 -15.14 -4.38 -15.61
N GLU A 82 -15.67 -4.83 -14.47
CA GLU A 82 -15.74 -4.05 -13.24
C GLU A 82 -14.34 -3.74 -12.67
N GLU A 83 -13.44 -4.73 -12.70
CA GLU A 83 -12.03 -4.54 -12.30
C GLU A 83 -11.35 -3.46 -13.13
N ALA A 84 -11.54 -3.48 -14.46
CA ALA A 84 -10.99 -2.49 -15.37
C ALA A 84 -11.59 -1.09 -15.10
N GLU A 85 -12.91 -0.98 -14.95
CA GLU A 85 -13.56 0.30 -14.65
C GLU A 85 -13.07 0.90 -13.33
N MET A 86 -13.05 0.10 -12.26
CA MET A 86 -12.55 0.55 -10.96
C MET A 86 -11.09 0.98 -11.04
N ALA A 87 -10.23 0.22 -11.74
CA ALA A 87 -8.83 0.57 -11.91
C ALA A 87 -8.64 1.93 -12.61
N VAL A 88 -9.42 2.20 -13.65
CA VAL A 88 -9.41 3.50 -14.35
C VAL A 88 -9.85 4.62 -13.42
N LEU A 89 -10.94 4.43 -12.66
CA LEU A 89 -11.44 5.42 -11.70
C LEU A 89 -10.40 5.75 -10.63
N PHE A 90 -9.72 4.75 -10.08
CA PHE A 90 -8.65 4.96 -9.11
C PHE A 90 -7.48 5.71 -9.71
N THR A 91 -7.00 5.31 -10.89
CA THR A 91 -5.90 5.97 -11.59
C THR A 91 -6.23 7.43 -11.88
N LYS A 92 -7.45 7.72 -12.34
CA LYS A 92 -7.94 9.10 -12.50
C LYS A 92 -7.87 9.88 -11.17
N GLY A 93 -8.35 9.30 -10.07
CA GLY A 93 -8.31 9.95 -8.76
C GLY A 93 -6.89 10.30 -8.31
N VAL A 94 -5.92 9.42 -8.56
CA VAL A 94 -4.50 9.67 -8.26
C VAL A 94 -3.94 10.79 -9.13
N VAL A 95 -4.20 10.77 -10.44
CA VAL A 95 -3.75 11.81 -11.38
C VAL A 95 -4.34 13.17 -11.02
N ASP A 96 -5.65 13.24 -10.74
CA ASP A 96 -6.32 14.46 -10.32
C ASP A 96 -5.70 15.03 -9.03
N ARG A 97 -5.37 14.17 -8.06
CA ARG A 97 -4.71 14.59 -6.82
C ARG A 97 -3.28 15.05 -7.06
N ALA A 98 -2.52 14.41 -7.94
CA ALA A 98 -1.18 14.83 -8.33
C ALA A 98 -1.20 16.22 -9.02
N ILE A 99 -2.15 16.46 -9.93
CA ILE A 99 -2.32 17.77 -10.57
C ILE A 99 -2.70 18.85 -9.55
N ARG A 100 -3.61 18.54 -8.61
CA ARG A 100 -3.98 19.48 -7.54
C ARG A 100 -2.77 19.81 -6.65
N ALA A 101 -2.00 18.82 -6.23
CA ALA A 101 -0.80 19.02 -5.44
C ALA A 101 0.22 19.89 -6.17
N TYR A 102 0.42 19.66 -7.47
CA TYR A 102 1.27 20.52 -8.30
C TYR A 102 0.78 21.97 -8.33
N LYS A 103 -0.52 22.18 -8.56
CA LYS A 103 -1.13 23.52 -8.54
C LYS A 103 -1.00 24.21 -7.19
N GLU A 104 -1.20 23.48 -6.09
CA GLU A 104 -1.05 23.99 -4.73
C GLU A 104 0.40 24.44 -4.46
N ILE A 105 1.40 23.63 -4.83
CA ILE A 105 2.82 23.98 -4.67
C ILE A 105 3.18 25.25 -5.46
N VAL A 106 2.66 25.38 -6.69
CA VAL A 106 2.94 26.54 -7.55
C VAL A 106 2.21 27.81 -7.07
N ASN A 107 0.96 27.68 -6.63
CA ASN A 107 0.15 28.82 -6.13
C ASN A 107 0.54 29.27 -4.72
N LEU A 108 1.28 28.47 -3.95
CA LEU A 108 1.82 28.87 -2.64
C LEU A 108 2.94 29.93 -2.74
N ARG A 109 3.27 30.38 -3.95
CA ARG A 109 4.34 31.34 -4.23
C ARG A 109 3.82 32.73 -4.58
#